data_AF-A0A7C6FI46-F1
#
_entry.id   AF-A0A7C6FI46-F1
#
_cell.length_a   1.000
_cell.length_b   1.000
_cell.length_c   1.000
_cell.angle_alpha   90.00
_cell.angle_beta   90.00
_cell.angle_gamma   90.00
#
_symmetry.space_group_name_H-M   'P 1'
#
loop_
_entity.id
_entity.type
_entity.pdbx_description
1 polymer ?
#
loop_
_entity_poly.entity_id
_entity_poly.type
_entity_poly.pdbx_seq_one_letter_code
_entity_poly.pdbx_strand_id
1 'polypeptide(L)'
;MAKVIFIGFDKAKDGLYHAAIGEPIIRLAKDNGIPVNFECQDGECGSCLIKYENITDEEPTNYIEDKELDKLIELGVLKPKDAEYCQQFTVSPKVRIACQTLVKGDVIIKPFYS
;
A
#
# COMPACT_ATOMS: atom_id res chain seq x y z
N MET A 1 -14.54 0.26 -10.72
CA MET A 1 -13.12 -0.19 -10.72
C MET A 1 -12.27 1.02 -10.45
N ALA A 2 -11.18 0.85 -9.72
CA ALA A 2 -10.19 1.90 -9.47
C ALA A 2 -8.96 1.73 -10.38
N LYS A 3 -8.29 2.85 -10.64
CA LYS A 3 -7.00 2.90 -11.33
C LYS A 3 -5.88 2.63 -10.35
N VAL A 4 -5.05 1.64 -10.63
CA VAL A 4 -3.85 1.34 -9.83
C VAL A 4 -2.64 1.48 -10.72
N ILE A 5 -1.78 2.43 -10.44
CA ILE A 5 -0.56 2.67 -11.22
C ILE A 5 0.61 2.02 -10.48
N PHE A 6 1.20 0.97 -11.04
CA PHE A 6 2.48 0.46 -10.56
C PHE A 6 3.60 1.16 -11.31
N ILE A 7 4.59 1.70 -10.58
CA ILE A 7 5.75 2.35 -11.19
C ILE A 7 7.03 2.10 -10.38
N GLY A 8 8.13 1.81 -11.05
CA GLY A 8 9.46 1.62 -10.49
C GLY A 8 9.78 0.20 -10.03
N PHE A 9 8.83 -0.75 -10.12
CA PHE A 9 9.10 -2.15 -9.77
C PHE A 9 9.83 -2.89 -10.89
N ASP A 10 9.39 -2.70 -12.12
CA ASP A 10 10.02 -3.19 -13.35
C ASP A 10 9.56 -2.29 -14.50
N LYS A 11 10.50 -1.67 -15.21
CA LYS A 11 10.20 -0.74 -16.31
C LYS A 11 9.32 -1.36 -17.40
N ALA A 12 9.41 -2.68 -17.63
CA ALA A 12 8.57 -3.37 -18.60
C ALA A 12 7.11 -3.56 -18.12
N LYS A 13 6.88 -3.38 -16.82
CA LYS A 13 5.61 -3.59 -16.13
C LYS A 13 5.06 -2.30 -15.52
N ASP A 14 5.77 -1.19 -15.60
CA ASP A 14 5.27 0.10 -15.18
C ASP A 14 4.05 0.48 -16.02
N GLY A 15 2.93 0.82 -15.39
CA GLY A 15 1.70 1.05 -16.12
C GLY A 15 0.46 1.23 -15.26
N LEU A 16 -0.64 1.54 -15.96
CA LEU A 16 -1.97 1.66 -15.40
C LEU A 16 -2.70 0.31 -15.43
N TYR A 17 -3.16 -0.11 -14.27
CA TYR A 17 -3.96 -1.31 -14.05
C TYR A 17 -5.33 -0.95 -13.48
N HIS A 18 -6.23 -1.93 -13.49
CA HIS A 18 -7.57 -1.77 -12.96
C HIS A 18 -7.86 -2.88 -11.95
N ALA A 19 -8.47 -2.50 -10.82
CA ALA A 19 -8.91 -3.43 -9.80
C ALA A 19 -10.29 -3.07 -9.26
N ALA A 20 -10.97 -4.07 -8.67
CA ALA A 20 -12.18 -3.81 -7.92
C ALA A 20 -11.84 -3.12 -6.58
N ILE A 21 -12.76 -2.27 -6.09
CA ILE A 21 -12.64 -1.76 -4.72
C ILE A 21 -12.74 -2.93 -3.74
N GLY A 22 -11.87 -2.96 -2.73
CA GLY A 22 -11.75 -4.05 -1.77
C GLY A 22 -10.82 -5.19 -2.20
N GLU A 23 -10.24 -5.14 -3.40
CA GLU A 23 -9.28 -6.15 -3.84
C GLU A 23 -7.90 -5.94 -3.20
N PRO A 24 -7.19 -7.00 -2.74
CA PRO A 24 -5.85 -6.87 -2.20
C PRO A 24 -4.85 -6.40 -3.28
N ILE A 25 -4.07 -5.35 -2.99
CA ILE A 25 -3.07 -4.82 -3.92
C ILE A 25 -2.06 -5.89 -4.32
N ILE A 26 -1.66 -6.73 -3.37
CA ILE A 26 -0.69 -7.79 -3.62
C ILE A 26 -1.20 -8.85 -4.61
N ARG A 27 -2.52 -9.07 -4.67
CA ARG A 27 -3.12 -9.98 -5.65
C ARG A 27 -3.03 -9.38 -7.04
N LEU A 28 -3.42 -8.10 -7.19
CA LEU A 28 -3.30 -7.39 -8.46
C LEU A 28 -1.85 -7.38 -8.97
N ALA A 29 -0.88 -7.15 -8.10
CA ALA A 29 0.54 -7.20 -8.43
C ALA A 29 0.95 -8.58 -8.97
N LYS A 30 0.56 -9.66 -8.28
CA LYS A 30 0.86 -11.04 -8.70
C LYS A 30 0.22 -11.41 -10.03
N ASP A 31 -1.07 -11.10 -10.20
CA ASP A 31 -1.83 -11.44 -11.40
C ASP A 31 -1.25 -10.76 -12.65
N ASN A 32 -0.56 -9.63 -12.49
CA ASN A 32 0.12 -8.90 -13.58
C ASN A 32 1.63 -9.13 -13.66
N GLY A 33 2.20 -9.94 -12.74
CA GLY A 33 3.63 -10.22 -12.67
C GLY A 33 4.48 -9.00 -12.29
N ILE A 34 3.97 -8.14 -11.42
CA ILE A 34 4.73 -7.03 -10.82
C ILE A 34 5.59 -7.62 -9.69
N PRO A 35 6.92 -7.36 -9.65
CA PRO A 35 7.82 -7.96 -8.67
C PRO A 35 7.76 -7.25 -7.31
N VAL A 36 6.60 -7.28 -6.65
CA VAL A 36 6.45 -6.87 -5.25
C VAL A 36 6.86 -8.06 -4.37
N ASN A 37 7.83 -7.85 -3.47
CA ASN A 37 8.24 -8.86 -2.50
C ASN A 37 7.04 -9.37 -1.68
N PHE A 38 6.96 -10.68 -1.43
CA PHE A 38 5.84 -11.28 -0.72
C PHE A 38 6.23 -12.60 -0.05
N GLU A 39 6.57 -12.55 1.23
CA GLU A 39 7.12 -13.71 1.95
C GLU A 39 6.13 -14.33 2.95
N CYS A 40 5.55 -13.54 3.86
CA CYS A 40 4.77 -14.06 5.01
C CYS A 40 3.25 -14.11 4.82
N GLN A 41 2.69 -13.29 3.92
CA GLN A 41 1.25 -13.09 3.68
C GLN A 41 0.44 -12.50 4.85
N ASP A 42 0.84 -12.70 6.10
CA ASP A 42 0.14 -12.31 7.33
C ASP A 42 0.54 -10.93 7.90
N GLY A 43 1.44 -10.23 7.20
CA GLY A 43 1.89 -8.88 7.54
C GLY A 43 3.02 -8.82 8.56
N GLU A 44 3.60 -9.96 8.97
CA GLU A 44 4.59 -10.01 10.05
C GLU A 44 6.02 -9.64 9.63
N CYS A 45 6.39 -9.87 8.36
CA CYS A 45 7.78 -9.67 7.92
C CYS A 45 8.10 -8.26 7.39
N GLY A 46 7.09 -7.50 6.93
CA GLY A 46 7.32 -6.21 6.28
C GLY A 46 8.03 -6.23 4.92
N SER A 47 8.34 -7.40 4.34
CA SER A 47 9.09 -7.44 3.06
C SER A 47 8.31 -6.84 1.88
N CYS A 48 6.98 -6.80 1.98
CA CYS A 48 6.08 -6.22 0.98
C CYS A 48 5.76 -4.72 1.20
N LEU A 49 6.66 -3.97 1.84
CA LEU A 49 6.51 -2.52 2.00
C LEU A 49 6.44 -1.82 0.64
N ILE A 50 5.48 -0.92 0.52
CA ILE A 50 5.23 -0.12 -0.68
C ILE A 50 5.02 1.34 -0.30
N LYS A 51 5.38 2.25 -1.20
CA LYS A 51 4.91 3.63 -1.14
C LYS A 51 3.53 3.71 -1.78
N TYR A 52 2.60 4.34 -1.07
CA TYR A 52 1.19 4.43 -1.42
C TYR A 52 0.79 5.90 -1.53
N GLU A 53 0.30 6.30 -2.69
CA GLU A 53 -0.13 7.67 -2.98
C GLU A 53 -1.53 7.63 -3.60
N ASN A 54 -2.51 8.34 -3.00
CA ASN A 54 -3.81 8.54 -3.63
C ASN A 54 -3.69 9.50 -4.82
N ILE A 55 -4.42 9.25 -5.90
CA ILE A 55 -4.43 10.11 -7.10
C ILE A 55 -5.38 11.30 -6.92
N THR A 56 -6.45 11.14 -6.14
CA THR A 56 -7.41 12.21 -5.83
C THR A 56 -7.02 12.94 -4.54
N ASP A 57 -7.22 14.25 -4.51
CA ASP A 57 -7.03 15.08 -3.29
C ASP A 57 -8.03 14.75 -2.18
N GLU A 58 -9.16 14.13 -2.53
CA GLU A 58 -10.01 13.45 -1.57
C GLU A 58 -9.32 12.13 -1.21
N GLU A 59 -8.66 12.08 -0.05
CA GLU A 59 -8.29 10.80 0.54
C GLU A 59 -9.59 10.09 0.90
N PRO A 60 -9.96 8.98 0.23
CA PRO A 60 -11.05 8.16 0.73
C PRO A 60 -10.70 7.78 2.17
N THR A 61 -11.66 7.91 3.09
CA THR A 61 -11.46 7.54 4.51
C THR A 61 -10.82 6.17 4.59
N ASN A 62 -9.52 6.15 4.83
CA ASN A 62 -8.72 4.95 4.78
C ASN A 62 -8.51 4.47 6.20
N TYR A 63 -9.55 3.85 6.77
CA TYR A 63 -9.38 3.10 8.00
C TYR A 63 -8.29 2.05 7.77
N ILE A 64 -7.28 2.11 8.62
CA ILE A 64 -6.14 1.21 8.63
C ILE A 64 -6.26 0.38 9.92
N GLU A 65 -5.85 -0.88 9.86
CA GLU A 65 -5.89 -1.71 11.06
C GLU A 65 -4.74 -1.33 12.00
N ASP A 66 -5.02 -1.32 13.30
CA ASP A 66 -4.03 -1.00 14.35
C ASP A 66 -2.79 -1.89 14.23
N LYS A 67 -2.99 -3.17 13.87
CA LYS A 67 -1.91 -4.13 13.63
C LYS A 67 -0.96 -3.69 12.50
N GLU A 68 -1.49 -3.12 11.42
CA GLU A 68 -0.65 -2.62 10.31
C GLU A 68 0.19 -1.42 10.79
N LEU A 69 -0.40 -0.49 11.54
CA LEU A 69 0.30 0.68 12.08
C LEU A 69 1.40 0.28 13.07
N ASP A 70 1.09 -0.59 14.02
CA ASP A 70 2.05 -1.10 15.00
C ASP A 70 3.24 -1.74 14.29
N LYS A 71 2.97 -2.50 13.22
CA LYS A 71 4.04 -3.09 12.40
C LYS A 71 4.86 -2.03 11.68
N LEU A 72 4.23 -1.01 11.10
CA LEU A 72 4.96 0.09 10.44
C LEU A 72 5.85 0.88 11.43
N ILE A 73 5.40 1.03 12.68
CA ILE A 73 6.19 1.61 13.77
C ILE A 73 7.35 0.70 14.16
N GLU A 74 7.10 -0.60 14.36
CA GLU A 74 8.11 -1.60 14.72
C GLU A 74 9.22 -1.68 13.66
N LEU A 75 8.86 -1.61 12.38
CA LEU A 75 9.79 -1.58 11.26
C LEU A 75 10.54 -0.24 11.13
N GLY A 76 10.18 0.78 11.93
CA GLY A 76 10.81 2.10 11.92
C GLY A 76 10.49 2.96 10.70
N VAL A 77 9.48 2.57 9.90
CA VAL A 77 9.10 3.27 8.66
C VAL A 77 7.98 4.28 8.85
N LEU A 78 7.32 4.27 10.02
CA LEU A 78 6.32 5.25 10.44
C LEU A 78 6.59 5.66 11.89
N LYS A 79 6.52 6.96 12.21
CA LYS A 79 6.68 7.41 13.60
C LYS A 79 5.36 7.21 14.36
N PRO A 80 5.38 6.91 15.67
CA PRO A 80 4.17 6.79 16.48
C PRO A 80 3.22 8.00 16.36
N LYS A 81 3.77 9.22 16.37
CA LYS A 81 2.98 10.45 16.19
C LYS A 81 2.31 10.56 14.82
N ASP A 82 2.97 10.05 13.77
CA ASP A 82 2.41 10.06 12.42
C ASP A 82 1.31 8.98 12.30
N ALA A 83 1.47 7.84 12.99
CA ALA A 83 0.45 6.80 13.10
C ALA A 83 -0.81 7.30 13.85
N GLU A 84 -0.62 7.99 14.98
CA GLU A 84 -1.72 8.65 15.71
C GLU A 84 -2.45 9.66 14.83
N TYR A 85 -1.72 10.48 14.06
CA TYR A 85 -2.30 11.40 13.10
C TYR A 85 -3.12 10.66 12.02
N CYS A 86 -2.58 9.56 11.48
CA CYS A 86 -3.29 8.73 10.51
C CYS A 86 -4.61 8.19 11.06
N GLN A 87 -4.62 7.68 12.30
CA GLN A 87 -5.84 7.22 12.96
C GLN A 87 -6.83 8.37 13.22
N GLN A 88 -6.36 9.47 13.78
CA GLN A 88 -7.21 10.60 14.19
C GLN A 88 -7.90 11.26 12.99
N PHE A 89 -7.17 11.46 11.88
CA PHE A 89 -7.68 12.15 10.70
C PHE A 89 -8.16 11.18 9.61
N THR A 90 -8.10 9.87 9.86
CA THR A 90 -8.48 8.82 8.89
C THR A 90 -7.73 8.96 7.55
N VAL A 91 -6.47 9.39 7.64
CA VAL A 91 -5.58 9.57 6.48
C VAL A 91 -4.67 8.36 6.31
N SER A 92 -4.36 8.02 5.06
CA SER A 92 -3.48 6.89 4.79
C SER A 92 -2.01 7.29 4.98
N PRO A 93 -1.19 6.49 5.67
CA PRO A 93 0.25 6.70 5.64
C PRO A 93 0.77 6.48 4.22
N LYS A 94 1.86 7.20 3.91
CA LYS A 94 2.56 7.10 2.61
C LYS A 94 3.26 5.76 2.39
N VAL A 95 3.41 4.97 3.44
CA VAL A 95 4.04 3.65 3.42
C VAL A 95 3.03 2.65 3.94
N ARG A 96 2.85 1.55 3.21
CA ARG A 96 1.85 0.52 3.48
C ARG A 96 2.46 -0.87 3.35
N ILE A 97 1.84 -1.86 3.98
CA ILE A 97 2.18 -3.28 3.81
C ILE A 97 1.27 -3.83 2.70
N ALA A 98 1.82 -4.14 1.53
CA ALA A 98 1.02 -4.46 0.34
C ALA A 98 0.04 -5.63 0.55
N CYS A 99 0.38 -6.61 1.40
CA CYS A 99 -0.51 -7.73 1.70
C CYS A 99 -1.68 -7.38 2.61
N GLN A 100 -1.58 -6.30 3.39
CA GLN A 100 -2.64 -5.78 4.27
C GLN A 100 -3.43 -4.63 3.59
N THR A 101 -3.04 -4.24 2.37
CA THR A 101 -3.64 -3.08 1.69
C THR A 101 -4.68 -3.52 0.66
N LEU A 102 -5.89 -2.98 0.82
CA LEU A 102 -6.98 -3.11 -0.16
C LEU A 102 -7.05 -1.88 -1.07
N VAL A 103 -7.47 -2.09 -2.31
CA VAL A 103 -7.76 -1.01 -3.26
C VAL A 103 -9.01 -0.26 -2.79
N LYS A 104 -8.87 1.03 -2.46
CA LYS A 104 -9.97 1.87 -1.97
C LYS A 104 -10.30 3.06 -2.88
N GLY A 105 -9.45 3.32 -3.88
CA GLY A 105 -9.60 4.40 -4.84
C GLY A 105 -8.48 4.36 -5.86
N ASP A 106 -8.39 5.42 -6.67
CA ASP A 106 -7.33 5.60 -7.66
C ASP A 106 -6.00 5.88 -6.94
N VAL A 107 -4.99 5.04 -7.16
CA VAL A 107 -3.73 5.05 -6.39
C VAL A 107 -2.48 4.82 -7.26
N ILE A 108 -1.35 5.32 -6.79
CA ILE A 108 -0.01 5.06 -7.31
C ILE A 108 0.77 4.24 -6.28
N ILE A 109 1.36 3.15 -6.73
CA ILE A 109 2.14 2.21 -5.93
C ILE A 109 3.57 2.18 -6.44
N LYS A 110 4.52 2.40 -5.54
CA LYS A 110 5.97 2.41 -5.85
C LYS A 110 6.73 1.49 -4.90
N PRO A 111 7.91 0.97 -5.29
CA PRO A 111 8.73 0.21 -4.37
C PRO A 111 9.16 1.08 -3.19
N PHE A 112 9.12 0.49 -1.99
CA PHE A 112 9.64 1.14 -0.80
C PHE A 112 11.18 1.15 -0.82
N TYR A 113 11.78 -0.02 -1.05
CA TYR A 113 13.21 -0.21 -1.25
C TYR A 113 13.54 0.04 -2.72
N SER A 114 14.32 1.09 -3.01
CA SER A 114 14.76 1.47 -4.36
C SER A 114 16.25 1.24 -4.54
#